data_AF-A0A971K084-F1
#
_entry.id   AF-A0A971K084-F1
#
_cell.length_a   1.000
_cell.length_b   1.000
_cell.length_c   1.000
_cell.angle_alpha   90.00
_cell.angle_beta   90.00
_cell.angle_gamma   90.00
#
_symmetry.space_group_name_H-M   'P 1'
#
loop_
_entity.id
_entity.type
_entity.pdbx_description
1 polymer ?
#
loop_
_entity_poly.entity_id
_entity_poly.type
_entity_poly.pdbx_seq_one_letter_code
_entity_poly.pdbx_strand_id
1 'polypeptide(L)' 'QLKDINMRKKAIVAGITDRDGVSHIPGGESRLNEGDTVLVAALHSASDLIQHLFG' A
#
# COMPACT_ATOMS: atom_id res chain seq x y z
N GLN A 1 10.15 -4.65 0.01
CA GLN A 1 9.81 -3.46 0.85
C GLN A 1 8.94 -2.54 0.01
N LEU A 2 8.24 -1.58 0.61
CA LEU A 2 7.34 -0.67 -0.14
C LEU A 2 8.05 0.05 -1.29
N LYS A 3 9.31 0.46 -1.10
CA LYS A 3 10.11 1.12 -2.15
C LYS A 3 10.35 0.27 -3.41
N ASP A 4 10.20 -1.05 -3.31
CA ASP A 4 10.44 -1.99 -4.42
C ASP A 4 9.19 -2.18 -5.29
N ILE A 5 8.03 -1.69 -4.84
CA ILE A 5 6.76 -1.77 -5.58
C ILE A 5 6.62 -0.53 -6.47
N ASN A 6 6.55 -0.74 -7.79
CA ASN A 6 6.46 0.38 -8.74
C ASN A 6 5.04 0.94 -8.87
N MET A 7 4.70 1.90 -8.00
CA MET A 7 3.43 2.66 -8.03
C MET A 7 3.61 4.13 -8.47
N ARG A 8 4.81 4.48 -8.96
CA ARG A 8 5.21 5.87 -9.19
C ARG A 8 4.22 6.59 -10.13
N LYS A 9 3.78 7.79 -9.72
CA LYS A 9 2.80 8.65 -10.42
C LYS A 9 1.38 8.05 -10.56
N LYS A 10 1.11 6.88 -9.97
CA LYS A 10 -0.17 6.18 -10.11
C LYS A 10 -0.91 6.06 -8.78
N ALA A 11 -0.17 5.77 -7.70
CA ALA A 11 -0.73 5.61 -6.37
C ALA A 11 0.30 5.87 -5.28
N ILE A 12 -0.20 6.07 -4.05
CA ILE A 12 0.59 6.10 -2.82
C ILE A 12 -0.05 5.18 -1.79
N VAL A 13 0.78 4.49 -1.01
CA VAL A 13 0.34 3.86 0.23
C VAL A 13 0.31 4.94 1.29
N ALA A 14 -0.89 5.29 1.77
CA ALA A 14 -1.12 6.40 2.70
C ALA A 14 -1.11 5.94 4.17
N GLY A 15 -1.38 4.66 4.42
CA GLY A 15 -1.41 4.09 5.76
C GLY A 15 -1.31 2.57 5.72
N ILE A 16 -0.76 1.99 6.79
CA ILE A 16 -0.78 0.55 7.03
C ILE A 16 -1.36 0.35 8.43
N THR A 17 -2.36 -0.51 8.56
CA THR A 17 -2.85 -0.98 9.85
C THR A 17 -2.44 -2.43 9.99
N ASP A 18 -1.63 -2.74 10.99
CA ASP A 18 -1.17 -4.11 11.23
C ASP A 18 -2.29 -5.01 11.79
N ARG A 19 -2.00 -6.31 11.90
CA ARG A 19 -2.93 -7.31 12.45
C ARG A 19 -3.39 -7.04 13.89
N ASP A 20 -2.64 -6.25 14.65
CA ASP A 20 -2.98 -5.88 16.03
C ASP A 20 -3.85 -4.60 16.06
N GLY A 21 -4.18 -4.06 14.89
CA GLY A 21 -5.01 -2.86 14.72
C GLY A 21 -4.23 -1.55 14.86
N VAL A 22 -2.90 -1.58 14.94
CA VAL A 22 -2.07 -0.38 15.10
C VAL A 22 -1.80 0.22 13.73
N SER A 23 -2.02 1.53 13.60
CA SER A 23 -1.80 2.26 12.34
C SER A 23 -0.43 2.91 12.30
N HIS A 24 0.22 2.79 11.14
CA HIS A 24 1.60 3.24 10.89
C HIS A 24 1.64 4.18 9.69
N ILE A 25 2.50 5.21 9.79
CA ILE A 25 2.85 6.05 8.63
C ILE A 25 3.89 5.27 7.81
N PRO A 26 3.58 4.91 6.55
CA PRO A 26 4.47 4.11 5.72
C PRO A 26 5.67 4.92 5.22
N GLY A 27 6.84 4.28 5.22
CA GLY A 27 8.07 4.75 4.59
C GLY A 27 8.61 3.75 3.57
N GLY A 28 9.70 4.08 2.88
CA GLY A 28 10.27 3.21 1.85
C GLY A 28 10.70 1.82 2.37
N GLU A 29 11.20 1.76 3.60
CA GLU A 29 11.64 0.52 4.25
C GLU A 29 10.49 -0.30 4.86
N SER A 30 9.29 0.27 4.94
CA SER A 30 8.12 -0.42 5.47
C SER A 30 7.85 -1.70 4.70
N ARG A 31 7.42 -2.73 5.43
CA ARG A 31 7.05 -4.04 4.90
C ARG A 31 5.54 -4.20 5.04
N LEU A 32 4.95 -4.84 4.06
CA LEU A 32 3.57 -5.32 4.13
C LEU A 32 3.64 -6.79 4.52
N ASN A 33 2.84 -7.18 5.51
CA ASN A 33 2.77 -8.54 5.99
C ASN A 33 1.34 -9.08 5.80
N GLU A 34 1.20 -10.40 5.75
CA GLU A 34 -0.11 -11.03 5.72
C GLU A 34 -0.95 -10.60 6.94
N GLY A 35 -2.21 -10.24 6.70
CA GLY A 35 -3.13 -9.73 7.70
C GLY A 35 -3.11 -8.21 7.88
N ASP A 36 -2.12 -7.51 7.31
CA ASP A 36 -2.11 -6.04 7.32
C ASP A 36 -3.22 -5.51 6.40
N THR A 37 -3.87 -4.42 6.83
CA THR A 37 -4.77 -3.63 5.98
C THR A 37 -4.02 -2.43 5.43
N VAL A 38 -4.09 -2.23 4.12
CA VAL A 38 -3.35 -1.15 3.42
C VAL A 38 -4.31 -0.09 2.90
N LEU A 39 -4.12 1.16 3.32
CA LEU A 39 -4.82 2.30 2.76
C LEU A 39 -4.05 2.85 1.56
N VAL A 40 -4.64 2.79 0.37
CA VAL A 40 -4.02 3.25 -0.87
C VAL A 40 -4.84 4.39 -1.47
N ALA A 41 -4.19 5.52 -1.76
CA ALA A 41 -4.76 6.57 -2.59
C ALA A 41 -4.23 6.42 -4.01
N ALA A 42 -5.11 6.18 -4.97
CA ALA A 42 -4.77 5.91 -6.36
C ALA A 42 -5.53 6.82 -7.33
N LEU A 43 -4.93 7.07 -8.49
CA LEU A 43 -5.66 7.64 -9.62
C LEU A 43 -6.73 6.64 -10.08
N HIS A 44 -7.88 7.15 -10.52
CA HIS A 44 -8.96 6.31 -11.06
C HIS A 44 -8.49 5.42 -12.23
N SER A 45 -7.57 5.92 -13.06
CA SER A 45 -6.99 5.14 -14.18
C SER A 45 -6.03 4.03 -13.75
N ALA A 46 -5.70 3.94 -12.46
CA ALA A 46 -4.78 2.95 -11.91
C ALA A 46 -5.49 1.83 -11.14
N SER A 47 -6.83 1.78 -11.13
CA SER A 47 -7.61 0.79 -10.38
C SER A 47 -7.20 -0.66 -10.68
N ASP A 48 -6.99 -1.00 -11.95
CA ASP A 48 -6.57 -2.36 -12.36
C ASP A 48 -5.20 -2.74 -11.78
N LEU A 49 -4.27 -1.78 -11.70
CA LEU A 49 -2.96 -2.00 -11.09
C LEU A 49 -3.10 -2.26 -9.58
N ILE A 50 -3.98 -1.51 -8.89
CA ILE A 50 -4.20 -1.69 -7.46
C ILE A 50 -4.85 -3.05 -7.18
N GLN A 51 -5.83 -3.46 -7.99
CA GLN A 51 -6.43 -4.78 -7.89
C GLN A 51 -5.40 -5.89 -8.13
N HIS A 52 -4.50 -5.72 -9.10
CA HIS A 52 -3.44 -6.71 -9.34
C HIS A 52 -2.41 -6.83 -8.21
N LEU A 53 -2.12 -5.72 -7.51
CA LEU A 53 -1.12 -5.69 -6.44
C LEU A 53 -1.65 -6.16 -5.09
N PHE A 54 -2.92 -5.87 -4.77
CA PHE A 54 -3.48 -6.04 -3.43
C PHE A 54 -4.80 -6.82 -3.39
N GLY A 55 -5.34 -7.18 -4.55
CA GLY A 55 -6.62 -7.89 -4.69
C GLY A 55 -6.48 -9.40 -4.79
#